data_AF-A0A396AJ89-F1
#
_entry.id   AF-A0A396AJ89-F1
#
_cell.length_a   1.000
_cell.length_b   1.000
_cell.length_c   1.000
_cell.angle_alpha   90.00
_cell.angle_beta   90.00
_cell.angle_gamma   90.00
#
_symmetry.space_group_name_H-M   'P 1'
#
loop_
_entity.id
_entity.type
_entity.pdbx_description
1 polymer ?
#
loop_
_entity_poly.entity_id
_entity_poly.type
_entity_poly.pdbx_seq_one_letter_code
_entity_poly.pdbx_strand_id
1 'polypeptide(L)'
;MRKNVYYCDRCGCQLEDSGTKIVPHYFDFITEDLTVPINKDMENRHYCIDCTMEALEFLEPKKKPEKKLEENAQKKPLDSGKVMALHNAGWDNAKIADELGVRERQVYMCIYYQENKKSLTQEENHE
;
A
#
# COMPACT_ATOMS: atom_id res chain seq x y z
N MET A 1 36.96 28.33 -23.73
CA MET A 1 36.12 27.46 -22.88
C MET A 1 34.98 26.91 -23.74
N ARG A 2 34.79 25.59 -23.81
CA ARG A 2 33.58 25.02 -24.43
C ARG A 2 32.45 25.17 -23.41
N LYS A 3 31.38 25.89 -23.77
CA LYS A 3 30.18 25.98 -22.96
C LYS A 3 29.31 24.78 -23.35
N ASN A 4 29.13 23.84 -22.43
CA ASN A 4 28.17 22.77 -22.65
C ASN A 4 26.78 23.39 -22.61
N VAL A 5 25.98 23.11 -23.64
CA VAL A 5 24.58 23.55 -23.71
C VAL A 5 23.73 22.30 -23.62
N TYR A 6 22.76 22.34 -22.72
CA TYR A 6 21.82 21.24 -22.52
C TYR A 6 20.44 21.69 -22.99
N TYR A 7 19.70 20.77 -23.59
CA TYR A 7 18.34 20.98 -24.05
C TYR A 7 17.44 19.95 -23.38
N CYS A 8 16.20 20.34 -23.09
CA CYS A 8 15.21 19.41 -22.61
C CYS A 8 14.84 18.42 -23.73
N ASP A 9 15.00 17.12 -23.47
CA ASP A 9 14.64 16.05 -24.42
C ASP A 9 13.13 15.93 -24.68
N ARG A 10 12.28 16.58 -23.87
CA ARG A 10 10.82 16.58 -24.03
C ARG A 10 10.30 17.78 -24.82
N CYS A 11 10.65 19.01 -24.42
CA CYS A 11 10.11 20.23 -25.05
C CYS A 11 11.13 21.00 -25.91
N GLY A 12 12.42 20.63 -25.87
CA GLY A 12 13.47 21.27 -26.66
C GLY A 12 13.96 22.61 -26.13
N CYS A 13 13.46 23.11 -24.98
CA CYS A 13 13.96 24.36 -24.42
C CYS A 13 15.42 24.21 -23.93
N GLN A 14 16.18 25.29 -24.00
CA GLN A 14 17.54 25.32 -23.47
C GLN A 14 17.49 25.39 -21.94
N LEU A 15 18.30 24.57 -21.27
CA LEU A 15 18.45 24.61 -19.83
C LEU A 15 19.47 25.68 -19.46
N GLU A 16 19.03 26.69 -18.70
CA GLU A 16 19.87 27.85 -18.34
C GLU A 16 20.67 27.61 -17.06
N ASP A 17 19.99 27.20 -15.98
CA ASP A 17 20.60 27.05 -14.65
C ASP A 17 20.67 25.60 -14.16
N SER A 18 19.62 24.81 -14.44
CA SER A 18 19.51 23.43 -13.97
C SER A 18 18.52 22.63 -14.81
N GLY A 19 18.58 21.31 -14.67
CA GLY A 19 17.62 20.36 -15.22
C GLY A 19 17.57 19.10 -14.37
N THR A 20 16.65 18.21 -14.70
CA THR A 20 16.45 16.97 -13.96
C THR A 20 16.73 15.76 -14.85
N LYS A 21 16.97 14.62 -14.20
CA LYS A 21 16.99 13.30 -14.82
C LYS A 21 15.90 12.45 -14.18
N ILE A 22 15.11 11.77 -15.00
CA ILE A 22 14.13 10.79 -14.56
C ILE A 22 14.59 9.44 -15.10
N VAL A 23 15.17 8.61 -14.22
CA VAL A 23 15.75 7.32 -14.58
C VAL A 23 15.01 6.22 -13.81
N PRO A 24 14.26 5.33 -14.47
CA PRO A 24 13.53 4.27 -13.80
C PRO A 24 14.47 3.10 -13.44
N HIS A 25 14.32 2.58 -12.23
CA HIS A 25 15.05 1.43 -11.68
C HIS A 25 14.07 0.39 -11.14
N TYR A 26 14.49 -0.87 -11.07
CA TYR A 26 13.81 -1.82 -10.18
C TYR A 26 14.29 -1.60 -8.74
N PHE A 27 13.42 -1.93 -7.79
CA PHE A 27 13.71 -1.94 -6.37
C PHE A 27 13.71 -3.39 -5.87
N ASP A 28 14.79 -3.79 -5.22
CA ASP A 28 14.89 -5.10 -4.59
C ASP A 28 14.16 -5.07 -3.23
N PHE A 29 13.10 -5.85 -3.08
CA PHE A 29 12.29 -5.88 -1.84
C PHE A 29 13.00 -6.54 -0.65
N ILE A 30 14.10 -7.25 -0.87
CA ILE A 30 14.84 -7.97 0.17
C ILE A 30 16.01 -7.10 0.66
N THR A 31 16.77 -6.51 -0.25
CA THR A 31 17.95 -5.70 0.11
C THR A 31 17.66 -4.21 0.19
N GLU A 32 16.50 -3.78 -0.29
CA GLU A 32 16.10 -2.37 -0.43
C GLU A 32 17.00 -1.54 -1.36
N ASP A 33 17.84 -2.22 -2.17
CA ASP A 33 18.70 -1.56 -3.14
C ASP A 33 17.98 -1.28 -4.47
N LEU A 34 18.49 -0.29 -5.21
CA LEU A 34 18.11 -0.05 -6.59
C LEU A 34 18.97 -0.88 -7.54
N THR A 35 18.34 -1.47 -8.56
CA THR A 35 19.07 -2.13 -9.65
C THR A 35 19.73 -1.11 -10.58
N VAL A 36 20.44 -1.59 -11.61
CA VAL A 36 20.76 -0.74 -12.78
C VAL A 36 19.49 -0.17 -13.43
N PRO A 37 19.57 0.97 -14.16
CA PRO A 37 18.43 1.52 -14.86
C PRO A 37 17.76 0.51 -15.78
N ILE A 38 16.43 0.54 -15.84
CA ILE A 38 15.63 -0.29 -16.77
C ILE A 38 16.01 0.05 -18.22
N ASN A 39 16.32 1.32 -18.48
CA ASN A 39 16.83 1.79 -19.77
C ASN A 39 17.99 2.77 -19.56
N LYS A 40 19.20 2.34 -19.95
CA LYS A 40 20.44 3.12 -19.80
C LYS A 40 20.42 4.43 -20.60
N ASP A 41 19.70 4.49 -21.71
CA ASP A 41 19.62 5.71 -22.53
C ASP A 41 18.92 6.84 -21.78
N MET A 42 18.10 6.52 -20.76
CA MET A 42 17.43 7.53 -19.94
C MET A 42 18.38 8.29 -19.03
N GLU A 43 19.57 7.74 -18.72
CA GLU A 43 20.60 8.47 -17.96
C GLU A 43 21.14 9.68 -18.73
N ASN A 44 21.05 9.67 -20.06
CA ASN A 44 21.56 10.74 -20.91
C ASN A 44 20.50 11.78 -21.28
N ARG A 45 19.25 11.61 -20.83
CA ARG A 45 18.17 12.55 -21.07
C ARG A 45 18.11 13.61 -19.98
N HIS A 46 17.81 14.83 -20.38
CA HIS A 46 17.71 16.01 -19.54
C HIS A 46 16.30 16.59 -19.68
N TYR A 47 15.70 17.01 -18.57
CA TYR A 47 14.37 17.60 -18.58
C TYR A 47 14.39 18.96 -17.90
N CYS A 48 13.64 19.93 -18.45
CA CYS A 48 13.39 21.17 -17.73
C CYS A 48 12.47 20.91 -16.54
N ILE A 49 12.45 21.86 -15.60
CA ILE A 49 11.65 21.73 -14.39
C ILE A 49 10.16 21.57 -14.70
N ASP A 50 9.62 22.31 -15.68
CA ASP A 50 8.20 22.25 -16.05
C ASP A 50 7.81 20.86 -16.58
N CYS A 51 8.61 20.34 -17.53
CA CYS A 51 8.42 18.98 -18.06
C CYS A 51 8.56 17.90 -16.98
N THR A 52 9.36 18.15 -15.95
CA THR A 52 9.51 17.25 -14.80
C THR A 52 8.26 17.27 -13.94
N MET A 53 7.77 18.46 -13.60
CA MET A 53 6.58 18.63 -12.76
C MET A 53 5.35 18.02 -13.43
N GLU A 54 5.16 18.24 -14.73
CA GLU A 54 4.09 17.57 -15.49
C GLU A 54 4.20 16.04 -15.45
N ALA A 55 5.42 15.50 -15.51
CA ALA A 55 5.65 14.06 -15.42
C ALA A 55 5.34 13.52 -14.02
N LEU A 56 5.73 14.26 -12.97
CA LEU A 56 5.44 13.89 -11.58
C LEU A 56 3.94 13.98 -11.28
N GLU A 57 3.24 14.99 -11.78
CA GLU A 57 1.78 15.14 -11.65
C GLU A 57 1.05 13.95 -12.30
N PHE A 58 1.51 13.50 -13.47
CA PHE A 58 0.96 12.30 -14.11
C PHE A 58 1.17 11.02 -13.27
N LEU A 59 2.30 10.94 -12.55
CA LEU A 59 2.64 9.81 -11.67
C LEU A 59 1.91 9.89 -10.32
N GLU A 60 1.32 11.03 -9.97
CA GLU A 60 0.54 11.12 -8.73
C GLU A 60 -0.54 10.04 -8.73
N PRO A 61 -0.75 9.37 -7.57
CA PRO A 61 -1.79 8.37 -7.47
C PRO A 61 -3.12 9.05 -7.80
N LYS A 62 -3.82 8.53 -8.81
CA LYS A 62 -5.21 8.91 -9.05
C LYS A 62 -5.92 8.76 -7.71
N LYS A 63 -6.46 9.85 -7.17
CA LYS A 63 -7.32 9.80 -5.98
C LYS A 63 -8.33 8.71 -6.28
N LYS A 64 -8.21 7.55 -5.62
CA LYS A 64 -9.31 6.60 -5.59
C LYS A 64 -10.49 7.46 -5.16
N PRO A 65 -11.67 7.37 -5.81
CA PRO A 65 -12.84 7.97 -5.20
C PRO A 65 -12.79 7.47 -3.77
N GLU A 66 -12.74 8.39 -2.81
CA GLU A 66 -12.96 8.03 -1.43
C GLU A 66 -14.20 7.16 -1.53
N LYS A 67 -14.04 5.84 -1.32
CA LYS A 67 -15.21 5.03 -0.99
C LYS A 67 -15.73 5.84 0.16
N LYS A 68 -16.89 6.49 -0.03
CA LYS A 68 -17.64 7.07 1.06
C LYS A 68 -17.57 5.98 2.11
N LEU A 69 -16.72 6.19 3.11
CA LEU A 69 -16.79 5.46 4.34
C LEU A 69 -18.16 5.92 4.77
N GLU A 70 -19.17 5.09 4.47
CA GLU A 70 -20.52 5.33 4.90
C GLU A 70 -20.38 5.73 6.35
N GLU A 71 -20.63 7.02 6.59
CA GLU A 71 -20.56 7.63 7.89
C GLU A 71 -21.37 6.73 8.81
N ASN A 72 -20.72 6.22 9.85
CA ASN A 72 -21.38 5.86 11.09
C ASN A 72 -22.72 5.10 10.95
N ALA A 73 -22.70 3.94 10.29
CA ALA A 73 -23.47 2.86 10.91
C ALA A 73 -22.69 2.49 12.17
N GLN A 74 -23.20 2.87 13.34
CA GLN A 74 -22.77 2.36 14.64
C GLN A 74 -22.85 0.83 14.60
N LYS A 75 -21.85 0.17 14.03
CA LYS A 75 -21.72 -1.28 14.07
C LYS A 75 -21.36 -1.57 15.51
N LYS A 76 -22.35 -2.07 16.26
CA LYS A 76 -22.13 -2.67 17.58
C LYS A 76 -20.85 -3.51 17.47
N PRO A 77 -19.86 -3.30 18.35
CA PRO A 77 -18.66 -4.11 18.34
C PRO A 77 -19.08 -5.58 18.41
N LEU A 78 -18.54 -6.39 17.50
CA LEU A 78 -18.80 -7.83 17.47
C LEU A 78 -18.33 -8.42 18.81
N ASP A 79 -19.25 -9.05 19.55
CA ASP A 79 -18.93 -9.67 20.83
C ASP A 79 -18.06 -10.91 20.60
N SER A 80 -16.75 -10.73 20.73
CA SER A 80 -15.76 -11.79 20.55
C SER A 80 -15.94 -12.92 21.57
N GLY A 81 -16.47 -12.63 22.76
CA GLY A 81 -16.76 -13.64 23.77
C GLY A 81 -17.87 -14.58 23.32
N LYS A 82 -18.97 -14.02 22.79
CA LYS A 82 -20.08 -14.80 22.21
C LYS A 82 -19.64 -15.60 20.98
N VAL A 83 -18.83 -15.02 20.09
CA VAL A 83 -18.27 -15.73 18.92
C VAL A 83 -17.43 -16.94 19.37
N MET A 84 -16.50 -16.76 20.31
CA MET A 84 -15.64 -17.86 20.77
C MET A 84 -16.42 -18.93 21.54
N ALA A 85 -17.46 -18.56 22.29
CA ALA A 85 -18.32 -19.52 22.99
C ALA A 85 -19.07 -20.43 22.00
N LEU A 86 -19.64 -19.86 20.93
CA LEU A 86 -20.34 -20.63 19.90
C LEU A 86 -19.37 -21.48 19.07
N HIS A 87 -18.21 -20.93 18.71
CA HIS A 87 -17.15 -21.67 18.02
C HIS A 87 -16.66 -22.87 18.85
N ASN A 88 -16.38 -22.67 20.15
CA ASN A 88 -15.97 -23.75 21.05
C ASN A 88 -17.08 -24.77 21.32
N ALA A 89 -18.35 -24.38 21.16
CA ALA A 89 -19.50 -25.28 21.18
C ALA A 89 -19.68 -26.07 19.86
N GLY A 90 -18.77 -25.92 18.89
CA GLY A 90 -18.77 -26.65 17.62
C GLY A 90 -19.75 -26.10 16.58
N TRP A 91 -20.18 -24.85 16.71
CA TRP A 91 -21.05 -24.23 15.71
C TRP A 91 -20.25 -23.87 14.46
N ASP A 92 -20.88 -24.07 13.30
CA ASP A 92 -20.33 -23.64 12.02
C ASP A 92 -20.34 -22.12 11.88
N ASN A 93 -19.35 -21.56 11.19
CA ASN A 93 -19.16 -20.12 11.07
C ASN A 93 -20.35 -19.41 10.41
N ALA A 94 -21.01 -20.07 9.45
CA ALA A 94 -22.24 -19.58 8.84
C ALA A 94 -23.37 -19.44 9.86
N LYS A 95 -23.55 -20.44 10.74
CA LYS A 95 -24.58 -20.41 11.79
C LYS A 95 -24.31 -19.33 12.84
N ILE A 96 -23.03 -19.12 13.18
CA ILE A 96 -22.62 -18.05 14.10
C ILE A 96 -22.89 -16.67 13.44
N ALA A 97 -22.63 -16.55 12.13
CA ALA A 97 -22.86 -15.33 11.38
C ALA A 97 -24.35 -14.97 11.33
N ASP A 98 -25.21 -15.97 11.09
CA ASP A 98 -26.66 -15.82 11.07
C ASP A 98 -27.20 -15.44 12.46
N GLU A 99 -26.75 -16.11 13.53
CA GLU A 99 -27.13 -15.82 14.92
C GLU A 99 -26.73 -14.40 15.37
N LEU A 100 -25.61 -13.89 14.86
CA LEU A 100 -25.09 -12.56 15.21
C LEU A 100 -25.50 -11.47 14.21
N GLY A 101 -26.17 -11.83 13.11
CA GLY A 101 -26.57 -10.90 12.04
C GLY A 101 -25.37 -10.24 11.34
N VAL A 102 -24.24 -10.94 11.24
CA VAL A 102 -22.99 -10.44 10.63
C VAL A 102 -22.58 -11.27 9.43
N ARG A 103 -21.56 -10.83 8.69
CA ARG A 103 -21.00 -11.63 7.60
C ARG A 103 -20.11 -12.73 8.17
N GLU A 104 -20.13 -13.91 7.54
CA GLU A 104 -19.28 -15.05 7.89
C GLU A 104 -17.79 -14.68 7.96
N ARG A 105 -17.31 -13.83 7.04
CA ARG A 105 -15.94 -13.30 7.07
C ARG A 105 -15.60 -12.57 8.38
N GLN A 106 -16.56 -11.89 9.02
CA GLN A 106 -16.32 -11.19 10.29
C GLN A 106 -16.15 -12.18 11.44
N VAL A 107 -16.90 -13.30 11.41
CA VAL A 107 -16.75 -14.41 12.36
C VAL A 107 -15.38 -15.08 12.19
N TYR A 108 -15.00 -15.41 10.94
CA TYR A 108 -13.69 -15.97 10.61
C TYR A 108 -12.53 -15.10 11.12
N MET A 109 -12.55 -13.80 10.81
CA MET A 109 -11.51 -12.88 11.26
C MET A 109 -11.46 -12.78 12.79
N CYS A 110 -12.62 -12.80 13.47
CA CYS A 110 -12.68 -12.77 14.93
C CYS A 110 -12.03 -14.02 15.55
N ILE A 111 -12.36 -15.21 15.06
CA ILE A 111 -11.77 -16.47 15.54
C ILE A 111 -10.26 -16.46 15.30
N TYR A 112 -9.84 -16.14 14.06
CA TYR A 112 -8.43 -16.06 13.68
C TYR A 112 -7.63 -15.14 14.62
N TYR A 113 -8.12 -13.93 14.90
CA TYR A 113 -7.40 -13.01 15.80
C TYR A 113 -7.39 -13.50 17.25
N GLN A 114 -8.45 -14.14 17.74
CA GLN A 114 -8.50 -14.63 19.12
C GLN A 114 -7.61 -15.85 19.34
N GLU A 115 -7.50 -16.74 18.35
CA GLU A 115 -6.63 -17.91 18.39
C GLU A 115 -5.15 -17.52 18.29
N ASN A 116 -4.79 -16.63 17.35
CA ASN A 116 -3.42 -16.14 17.21
C ASN A 116 -3.00 -15.18 18.34
N LYS A 117 -3.95 -14.53 19.02
CA LYS A 117 -3.65 -13.79 20.25
C LYS A 117 -3.36 -14.75 21.41
N LYS A 118 -4.06 -15.88 21.49
CA LYS A 118 -3.80 -16.92 22.51
C LYS A 118 -2.44 -17.59 22.33
N SER A 119 -2.01 -17.84 21.09
CA SER A 119 -0.70 -18.45 20.81
C SER A 119 0.47 -17.60 21.32
N LEU A 120 0.37 -16.26 21.26
CA LEU A 120 1.38 -15.37 21.81
C LEU A 120 1.41 -15.32 23.35
N THR A 121 0.26 -15.56 24.02
CA THR A 121 0.18 -15.56 25.49
C THR A 121 0.48 -16.91 26.15
N GLN A 122 0.49 -18.01 25.38
CA GLN A 122 0.81 -19.35 25.90
C GLN A 122 2.32 -19.64 25.94
N GLU A 123 3.13 -18.94 25.15
CA GLU A 123 4.60 -19.04 25.18
C GLU A 123 5.22 -18.36 26.43
N GLU A 124 4.53 -17.40 27.06
CA GLU A 124 5.02 -16.68 28.25
C GLU A 124 4.71 -17.36 29.61
N ASN A 125 3.98 -18.48 29.64
CA ASN A 125 3.59 -19.16 30.89
C ASN A 125 4.22 -20.57 31.07
N HIS A 126 5.31 -20.84 30.35
CA HIS A 126 6.11 -22.07 30.50
C HIS A 126 7.60 -21.77 30.66
N GLU A 127 7.92 -20.85 31.58
CA GLU A 127 9.23 -20.70 32.22
C GLU A 127 9.08 -20.64 33.75
#